data_AF-A0A956F7G9-F1
#
_entry.id   AF-A0A956F7G9-F1
#
_cell.length_a   1.000
_cell.length_b   1.000
_cell.length_c   1.000
_cell.angle_alpha   90.00
_cell.angle_beta   90.00
_cell.angle_gamma   90.00
#
_symmetry.space_group_name_H-M   'P 1'
#
loop_
_entity.id
_entity.type
_entity.pdbx_description
1 polymer ?
#
loop_
_entity_poly.entity_id
_entity_poly.type
_entity_poly.pdbx_seq_one_letter_code
_entity_poly.pdbx_strand_id
1 'polypeptide(L)'
;MAALIAPAGSRLVLLLVPLLALAGCGRSKTETTAPEPTAAVEDEDALDEGGPEHEANTYVSTSFNEQTGMDAATREAEGMVLPEGDFAVTTPAAAKELAEAAVAESLDPKKTWTLSPVLPKSWPSNEPAVVVFFYPMAPNPSRLTEYLLFTPAFRVTVVLTDGTTSVEKLGKRKSLGTINETRPSSLERRELELAEAALVYQVLGADLRSKENPYWGYRKYVHEHPKLGRDLSRRSAAFFGWIEGKRR
;
A
#
# COMPACT_ATOMS: atom_id res chain seq x y z
N MET A 1 -58.49 -23.79 12.30
CA MET A 1 -58.26 -24.02 10.86
C MET A 1 -56.81 -23.72 10.57
N ALA A 2 -56.04 -24.76 10.26
CA ALA A 2 -54.60 -24.67 10.01
C ALA A 2 -54.33 -24.33 8.54
N ALA A 3 -53.41 -23.41 8.28
CA ALA A 3 -52.87 -23.16 6.94
C ALA A 3 -51.35 -23.28 7.02
N LEU A 4 -50.84 -24.43 6.58
CA LEU A 4 -49.44 -24.63 6.23
C LEU A 4 -49.11 -23.79 4.99
N ILE A 5 -48.05 -22.98 5.07
CA ILE A 5 -47.44 -22.37 3.90
C ILE A 5 -45.94 -22.69 3.95
N ALA A 6 -45.50 -23.50 2.98
CA ALA A 6 -44.09 -23.72 2.66
C ALA A 6 -43.73 -22.93 1.39
N PRO A 7 -42.52 -22.39 1.31
CA PRO A 7 -41.81 -22.27 0.03
C PRO A 7 -40.44 -22.98 0.14
N ALA A 8 -40.18 -24.00 -0.68
CA ALA A 8 -39.83 -23.96 -2.11
C ALA A 8 -38.35 -23.61 -2.36
N GLY A 9 -37.59 -24.65 -2.72
CA GLY A 9 -36.66 -24.57 -3.86
C GLY A 9 -35.18 -24.29 -3.59
N SER A 10 -34.48 -25.18 -2.88
CA SER A 10 -33.03 -25.29 -3.00
C SER A 10 -32.64 -25.78 -4.40
N ARG A 11 -32.05 -24.90 -5.22
CA ARG A 11 -31.34 -25.31 -6.46
C ARG A 11 -29.86 -25.49 -6.16
N LEU A 12 -29.49 -26.76 -5.98
CA LEU A 12 -28.13 -27.25 -5.91
C LEU A 12 -27.52 -27.20 -7.33
N VAL A 13 -26.63 -26.25 -7.61
CA VAL A 13 -25.86 -26.22 -8.86
C VAL A 13 -24.51 -26.91 -8.61
N LEU A 14 -24.45 -28.16 -9.03
CA LEU A 14 -23.27 -29.01 -9.06
C LEU A 14 -22.52 -28.73 -10.37
N LEU A 15 -21.45 -27.93 -10.33
CA LEU A 15 -20.54 -27.78 -11.48
C LEU A 15 -19.33 -28.68 -11.30
N LEU A 16 -19.32 -29.75 -12.11
CA LEU A 16 -18.20 -30.63 -12.36
C LEU A 16 -16.99 -29.86 -12.91
N VAL A 17 -15.82 -30.16 -12.36
CA VAL A 17 -14.51 -30.05 -13.01
C VAL A 17 -13.93 -31.47 -12.97
N PRO A 18 -13.47 -32.05 -14.10
CA PRO A 18 -12.02 -32.29 -14.17
C PRO A 18 -11.36 -32.37 -15.59
N LEU A 19 -10.07 -32.01 -15.56
CA LEU A 19 -8.88 -32.58 -16.24
C LEU A 19 -8.77 -32.71 -17.76
N LEU A 20 -7.71 -32.09 -18.30
CA LEU A 20 -6.71 -32.65 -19.23
C LEU A 20 -5.43 -31.75 -19.12
N ALA A 21 -4.27 -32.20 -18.62
CA ALA A 21 -3.24 -33.08 -19.23
C ALA A 21 -2.76 -32.53 -20.60
N LEU A 22 -1.48 -32.37 -20.98
CA LEU A 22 -0.18 -32.89 -20.55
C LEU A 22 0.93 -32.13 -21.33
N ALA A 23 2.15 -32.18 -20.79
CA ALA A 23 3.46 -32.31 -21.47
C ALA A 23 4.03 -31.25 -22.44
N GLY A 24 5.24 -30.79 -22.12
CA GLY A 24 6.16 -30.10 -23.03
C GLY A 24 7.56 -29.95 -22.43
N CYS A 25 8.37 -31.01 -22.50
CA CYS A 25 9.79 -31.03 -22.16
C CYS A 25 10.63 -30.20 -23.15
N GLY A 26 11.67 -29.52 -22.66
CA GLY A 26 12.74 -28.96 -23.49
C GLY A 26 13.92 -28.51 -22.64
N ARG A 27 15.02 -29.27 -22.69
CA ARG A 27 16.20 -29.22 -21.81
C ARG A 27 17.45 -29.18 -22.70
N SER A 28 18.29 -28.15 -22.57
CA SER A 28 19.74 -28.17 -22.89
C SER A 28 20.34 -26.82 -22.45
N LYS A 29 21.07 -26.67 -21.32
CA LYS A 29 22.41 -27.16 -20.88
C LYS A 29 23.58 -26.43 -21.58
N THR A 30 24.36 -25.70 -20.76
CA THR A 30 25.85 -25.53 -20.75
C THR A 30 26.48 -24.85 -21.98
N GLU A 31 27.53 -24.02 -21.92
CA GLU A 31 28.69 -23.94 -21.04
C GLU A 31 29.59 -22.72 -21.43
N THR A 32 30.60 -22.44 -20.60
CA THR A 32 31.94 -21.91 -20.98
C THR A 32 32.12 -20.39 -21.04
N THR A 33 32.62 -19.71 -19.99
CA THR A 33 34.00 -19.60 -19.44
C THR A 33 34.61 -18.26 -19.81
N ALA A 34 34.88 -17.44 -18.78
CA ALA A 34 35.84 -16.35 -18.81
C ALA A 34 37.27 -16.91 -18.63
N PRO A 35 38.28 -16.24 -19.18
CA PRO A 35 39.32 -15.74 -18.30
C PRO A 35 39.81 -14.31 -18.64
N GLU A 36 39.91 -13.47 -17.61
CA GLU A 36 41.01 -12.48 -17.43
C GLU A 36 42.35 -13.24 -17.33
N PRO A 37 43.57 -12.67 -17.55
CA PRO A 37 44.03 -11.35 -17.04
C PRO A 37 44.94 -10.59 -18.06
N THR A 38 45.42 -9.36 -17.85
CA THR A 38 46.64 -9.04 -17.06
C THR A 38 46.95 -7.55 -17.20
N ALA A 39 47.47 -7.01 -16.09
CA ALA A 39 47.90 -5.66 -15.77
C ALA A 39 48.91 -5.00 -16.73
N ALA A 40 48.95 -3.65 -16.66
CA ALA A 40 50.19 -2.91 -16.48
C ALA A 40 49.91 -1.63 -15.67
N VAL A 41 50.54 -1.56 -14.50
CA VAL A 41 50.69 -0.40 -13.64
C VAL A 41 52.06 0.20 -13.98
N GLU A 42 52.12 1.49 -14.25
CA GLU A 42 53.30 2.35 -14.13
C GLU A 42 52.75 3.67 -13.53
N ASP A 43 52.90 3.92 -12.24
CA ASP A 43 54.05 4.45 -11.49
C ASP A 43 54.29 5.97 -11.66
N GLU A 44 54.26 6.60 -10.47
CA GLU A 44 54.98 7.80 -10.03
C GLU A 44 54.63 9.16 -10.65
N ASP A 45 53.99 10.04 -9.85
CA ASP A 45 54.67 11.26 -9.38
C ASP A 45 53.82 12.11 -8.42
N ALA A 46 54.54 12.84 -7.56
CA ALA A 46 54.14 13.98 -6.74
C ALA A 46 53.47 13.71 -5.37
N LEU A 47 54.35 13.50 -4.39
CA LEU A 47 54.17 13.96 -3.01
C LEU A 47 54.06 15.51 -3.01
N ASP A 48 52.96 16.05 -2.47
CA ASP A 48 52.91 17.41 -1.94
C ASP A 48 52.38 17.36 -0.51
N GLU A 49 53.27 17.64 0.45
CA GLU A 49 52.98 17.78 1.86
C GLU A 49 52.41 19.17 2.13
N GLY A 50 51.14 19.24 2.55
CA GLY A 50 50.49 20.52 2.81
C GLY A 50 49.31 20.44 3.78
N GLY A 51 49.56 20.02 5.02
CA GLY A 51 48.87 20.47 6.24
C GLY A 51 47.44 19.98 6.55
N PRO A 52 47.20 19.44 7.75
CA PRO A 52 45.87 19.44 8.34
C PRO A 52 45.81 20.49 9.47
N GLU A 53 45.35 21.69 9.15
CA GLU A 53 44.73 22.56 10.13
C GLU A 53 43.36 21.96 10.46
N HIS A 54 43.33 21.20 11.56
CA HIS A 54 42.11 20.65 12.13
C HIS A 54 41.23 21.78 12.70
N GLU A 55 40.42 22.40 11.86
CA GLU A 55 39.24 23.13 12.33
C GLU A 55 38.14 22.14 12.69
N ALA A 56 37.90 22.07 14.00
CA ALA A 56 36.86 21.28 14.63
C ALA A 56 35.46 21.81 14.27
N ASN A 57 34.88 21.32 13.17
CA ASN A 57 33.45 21.47 12.94
C ASN A 57 32.68 20.40 13.72
N THR A 58 32.43 20.73 14.98
CA THR A 58 31.49 20.05 15.86
C THR A 58 30.08 20.26 15.29
N TYR A 59 29.59 19.31 14.48
CA TYR A 59 28.17 19.26 14.13
C TYR A 59 27.36 18.74 15.32
N VAL A 60 26.95 19.65 16.19
CA VAL A 60 25.77 19.44 17.04
C VAL A 60 24.55 19.77 16.17
N SER A 61 24.08 18.81 15.39
CA SER A 61 22.73 18.90 14.84
C SER A 61 21.75 18.56 15.95
N THR A 62 21.25 19.63 16.56
CA THR A 62 20.10 19.66 17.44
C THR A 62 18.96 18.82 16.86
N SER A 63 18.48 17.88 17.67
CA SER A 63 17.09 17.48 17.70
C SER A 63 16.17 18.69 17.49
N PHE A 64 14.99 18.45 16.90
CA PHE A 64 13.84 19.36 16.79
C PHE A 64 13.70 20.10 15.45
N ASN A 65 13.04 19.44 14.47
CA ASN A 65 11.82 19.96 13.85
C ASN A 65 11.19 18.90 12.91
N GLU A 66 10.54 17.87 13.46
CA GLU A 66 9.75 16.90 12.67
C GLU A 66 8.25 17.08 12.96
N GLN A 67 7.79 18.33 13.05
CA GLN A 67 6.40 18.67 13.36
C GLN A 67 5.88 19.81 12.48
N THR A 68 6.00 19.65 11.16
CA THR A 68 5.39 20.60 10.19
C THR A 68 5.04 19.95 8.85
N GLY A 69 4.86 18.61 8.83
CA GLY A 69 4.37 17.90 7.64
C GLY A 69 2.85 17.75 7.56
N MET A 70 2.17 17.78 8.72
CA MET A 70 0.72 17.54 8.82
C MET A 70 -0.15 18.72 8.33
N ASP A 71 0.39 19.94 8.31
CA ASP A 71 -0.41 21.14 7.99
C ASP A 71 -0.41 21.49 6.49
N ALA A 72 0.54 20.99 5.70
CA ALA A 72 0.65 21.36 4.29
C ALA A 72 -0.38 20.64 3.40
N ALA A 73 -0.60 19.34 3.62
CA ALA A 73 -1.65 18.59 2.94
C ALA A 73 -3.04 19.11 3.32
N THR A 74 -3.21 19.55 4.58
CA THR A 74 -4.43 20.17 5.08
C THR A 74 -4.65 21.57 4.46
N ARG A 75 -3.60 22.37 4.29
CA ARG A 75 -3.67 23.69 3.61
C ARG A 75 -3.93 23.60 2.10
N GLU A 76 -3.35 22.64 1.39
CA GLU A 76 -3.68 22.43 -0.03
C GLU A 76 -5.08 21.80 -0.21
N ALA A 77 -5.61 21.15 0.83
CA ALA A 77 -7.00 20.76 0.94
C ALA A 77 -7.96 21.90 1.38
N GLU A 78 -7.48 23.09 1.76
CA GLU A 78 -8.36 24.22 2.13
C GLU A 78 -9.23 24.71 0.96
N GLY A 79 -8.90 24.34 -0.28
CA GLY A 79 -9.76 24.54 -1.45
C GLY A 79 -10.85 23.48 -1.64
N MET A 80 -10.81 22.37 -0.89
CA MET A 80 -11.79 21.29 -0.94
C MET A 80 -12.87 21.52 0.12
N VAL A 81 -13.99 22.07 -0.31
CA VAL A 81 -15.16 22.26 0.55
C VAL A 81 -15.85 20.91 0.74
N LEU A 82 -15.89 20.42 1.99
CA LEU A 82 -16.71 19.27 2.34
C LEU A 82 -18.19 19.60 2.13
N PRO A 83 -19.00 18.64 1.66
CA PRO A 83 -20.44 18.82 1.68
C PRO A 83 -20.93 19.05 3.11
N GLU A 84 -22.05 19.76 3.25
CA GLU A 84 -22.67 19.96 4.56
C GLU A 84 -23.04 18.60 5.19
N GLY A 85 -22.43 18.27 6.32
CA GLY A 85 -22.64 17.02 7.03
C GLY A 85 -21.72 16.85 8.24
N ASP A 86 -22.24 16.24 9.30
CA ASP A 86 -21.43 15.84 10.46
C ASP A 86 -20.68 14.54 10.12
N PHE A 87 -19.38 14.65 9.83
CA PHE A 87 -18.52 13.51 9.56
C PHE A 87 -17.57 13.26 10.72
N ALA A 88 -17.60 12.06 11.29
CA ALA A 88 -16.69 11.66 12.35
C ALA A 88 -15.24 11.52 11.86
N VAL A 89 -15.03 11.15 10.59
CA VAL A 89 -13.70 10.89 10.01
C VAL A 89 -13.55 11.66 8.70
N THR A 90 -12.70 12.68 8.73
CA THR A 90 -12.44 13.57 7.57
C THR A 90 -11.03 13.45 7.01
N THR A 91 -10.13 12.74 7.69
CA THR A 91 -8.74 12.59 7.26
C THR A 91 -8.36 11.12 7.05
N PRO A 92 -7.45 10.82 6.11
CA PRO A 92 -6.98 9.46 5.90
C PRO A 92 -6.19 8.91 7.11
N ALA A 93 -5.49 9.78 7.85
CA ALA A 93 -4.79 9.41 9.08
C ALA A 93 -5.78 8.93 10.16
N ALA A 94 -6.87 9.66 10.39
CA ALA A 94 -7.90 9.24 11.35
C ALA A 94 -8.57 7.91 10.94
N ALA A 95 -8.79 7.71 9.63
CA ALA A 95 -9.32 6.43 9.13
C ALA A 95 -8.33 5.26 9.40
N LYS A 96 -7.03 5.48 9.22
CA LYS A 96 -5.99 4.48 9.51
C LYS A 96 -5.88 4.20 11.01
N GLU A 97 -5.90 5.23 11.87
CA GLU A 97 -5.88 5.07 13.33
C GLU A 97 -7.08 4.25 13.82
N LEU A 98 -8.29 4.56 13.34
CA LEU A 98 -9.47 3.75 13.67
C LEU A 98 -9.36 2.32 13.16
N ALA A 99 -8.81 2.13 11.95
CA ALA A 99 -8.59 0.80 11.40
C ALA A 99 -7.59 0.00 12.24
N GLU A 100 -6.50 0.62 12.70
CA GLU A 100 -5.49 0.01 13.58
C GLU A 100 -6.07 -0.33 14.94
N ALA A 101 -6.80 0.59 15.56
CA ALA A 101 -7.48 0.37 16.84
C ALA A 101 -8.45 -0.81 16.77
N ALA A 102 -9.20 -0.95 15.66
CA ALA A 102 -10.15 -2.03 15.46
C ALA A 102 -9.52 -3.43 15.40
N VAL A 103 -8.23 -3.54 15.03
CA VAL A 103 -7.52 -4.83 14.95
C VAL A 103 -6.43 -4.99 15.99
N ALA A 104 -6.18 -4.01 16.85
CA ALA A 104 -5.04 -3.97 17.77
C ALA A 104 -4.89 -5.25 18.61
N GLU A 105 -5.99 -5.77 19.15
CA GLU A 105 -6.00 -7.01 19.94
C GLU A 105 -5.77 -8.28 19.11
N SER A 106 -6.03 -8.21 17.80
CA SER A 106 -5.88 -9.32 16.85
C SER A 106 -4.52 -9.31 16.13
N LEU A 107 -3.76 -8.21 16.20
CA LEU A 107 -2.42 -8.12 15.64
C LEU A 107 -1.45 -8.91 16.52
N ASP A 108 -0.77 -9.88 15.90
CA ASP A 108 0.28 -10.63 16.57
C ASP A 108 1.50 -9.71 16.76
N PRO A 109 1.91 -9.41 18.01
CA PRO A 109 3.03 -8.50 18.28
C PRO A 109 4.38 -9.08 17.82
N LYS A 110 4.45 -10.38 17.53
CA LYS A 110 5.66 -11.04 16.99
C LYS A 110 5.80 -10.86 15.48
N LYS A 111 4.78 -10.33 14.80
CA LYS A 111 4.81 -10.08 13.37
C LYS A 111 4.94 -8.59 13.11
N THR A 112 5.73 -8.24 12.11
CA THR A 112 5.70 -6.90 11.53
C THR A 112 4.51 -6.79 10.60
N TRP A 113 3.84 -5.64 10.58
CA TRP A 113 2.67 -5.39 9.77
C TRP A 113 2.91 -4.17 8.88
N THR A 114 2.43 -4.24 7.64
CA THR A 114 2.38 -3.08 6.74
C THR A 114 0.93 -2.84 6.34
N LEU A 115 0.54 -1.57 6.32
CA LEU A 115 -0.82 -1.15 6.00
C LEU A 115 -0.90 -0.76 4.53
N SER A 116 -2.05 -1.04 3.90
CA SER A 116 -2.34 -0.43 2.61
C SER A 116 -2.58 1.08 2.75
N PRO A 117 -2.47 1.83 1.64
CA PRO A 117 -3.20 3.07 1.50
C PRO A 117 -4.69 2.87 1.79
N VAL A 118 -5.38 3.94 2.17
CA VAL A 118 -6.84 4.00 2.23
C VAL A 118 -7.38 3.69 0.84
N LEU A 119 -8.40 2.85 0.73
CA LEU A 119 -9.06 2.56 -0.55
C LEU A 119 -10.56 2.74 -0.40
N PRO A 120 -11.30 3.07 -1.46
CA PRO A 120 -12.75 3.16 -1.35
C PRO A 120 -13.33 1.75 -1.16
N LYS A 121 -14.42 1.63 -0.37
CA LYS A 121 -15.11 0.34 -0.20
C LYS A 121 -15.65 -0.20 -1.53
N SER A 122 -16.15 0.68 -2.39
CA SER A 122 -16.59 0.41 -3.76
C SER A 122 -16.25 1.57 -4.68
N TRP A 123 -16.16 1.33 -5.99
CA TRP A 123 -15.97 2.40 -6.97
C TRP A 123 -16.94 2.25 -8.16
N PRO A 124 -17.73 3.29 -8.50
CA PRO A 124 -17.92 4.54 -7.75
C PRO A 124 -18.44 4.29 -6.32
N SER A 125 -18.17 5.22 -5.40
CA SER A 125 -18.58 5.08 -4.01
C SER A 125 -20.07 5.36 -3.88
N ASN A 126 -20.83 4.42 -3.33
CA ASN A 126 -22.25 4.61 -3.00
C ASN A 126 -22.46 4.78 -1.48
N GLU A 127 -21.40 4.60 -0.71
CA GLU A 127 -21.39 4.68 0.75
C GLU A 127 -20.18 5.53 1.18
N PRO A 128 -20.29 6.33 2.25
CA PRO A 128 -19.18 7.11 2.79
C PRO A 128 -18.26 6.18 3.61
N ALA A 129 -17.62 5.21 2.96
CA ALA A 129 -16.81 4.20 3.62
C ALA A 129 -15.52 3.89 2.85
N VAL A 130 -14.46 3.69 3.62
CA VAL A 130 -13.13 3.32 3.12
C VAL A 130 -12.69 1.99 3.70
N VAL A 131 -11.68 1.38 3.10
CA VAL A 131 -11.08 0.12 3.54
C VAL A 131 -9.57 0.26 3.68
N VAL A 132 -9.04 -0.40 4.71
CA VAL A 132 -7.60 -0.52 4.98
C VAL A 132 -7.27 -2.00 5.15
N PHE A 133 -6.20 -2.45 4.50
CA PHE A 133 -5.74 -3.83 4.54
C PHE A 133 -4.47 -3.96 5.38
N PHE A 134 -4.41 -5.00 6.20
CA PHE A 134 -3.26 -5.29 7.07
C PHE A 134 -2.47 -6.49 6.53
N TYR A 135 -1.26 -6.23 6.05
CA TYR A 135 -0.37 -7.23 5.47
C TYR A 135 0.65 -7.69 6.50
N PRO A 136 0.60 -8.96 6.93
CA PRO A 136 1.59 -9.48 7.85
C PRO A 136 2.87 -9.79 7.10
N MET A 137 4.00 -9.33 7.63
CA MET A 137 5.34 -9.59 7.13
C MET A 137 6.03 -10.62 8.03
N ALA A 138 7.06 -11.28 7.50
CA ALA A 138 7.97 -12.11 8.29
C ALA A 138 9.41 -11.87 7.82
N PRO A 139 10.40 -11.91 8.73
CA PRO A 139 11.81 -11.82 8.33
C PRO A 139 12.15 -12.90 7.29
N ASN A 140 12.92 -12.53 6.26
CA ASN A 140 13.45 -13.49 5.30
C ASN A 140 14.68 -14.20 5.93
N PRO A 141 14.64 -15.52 6.17
CA PRO A 141 15.78 -16.21 6.79
C PRO A 141 17.05 -16.17 5.93
N SER A 142 16.92 -15.92 4.62
CA SER A 142 18.05 -15.88 3.70
C SER A 142 18.71 -14.51 3.57
N ARG A 143 18.04 -13.41 3.98
CA ARG A 143 18.51 -12.03 3.77
C ARG A 143 18.04 -11.10 4.89
N LEU A 144 18.98 -10.43 5.54
CA LEU A 144 18.74 -9.62 6.75
C LEU A 144 17.84 -8.39 6.52
N THR A 145 17.86 -7.80 5.32
CA THR A 145 17.13 -6.56 4.99
C THR A 145 15.80 -6.80 4.26
N GLU A 146 15.41 -8.07 4.12
CA GLU A 146 14.30 -8.49 3.30
C GLU A 146 13.21 -9.14 4.16
N TYR A 147 11.96 -8.88 3.80
CA TYR A 147 10.79 -9.45 4.46
C TYR A 147 9.94 -10.21 3.46
N LEU A 148 9.48 -11.39 3.87
CA LEU A 148 8.42 -12.12 3.18
C LEU A 148 7.09 -11.40 3.45
N LEU A 149 6.53 -10.81 2.40
CA LEU A 149 5.22 -10.20 2.40
C LEU A 149 4.17 -11.27 2.10
N PHE A 150 3.06 -11.24 2.83
CA PHE A 150 1.94 -12.15 2.60
C PHE A 150 0.67 -11.39 2.26
N THR A 151 -0.32 -12.09 1.69
CA THR A 151 -1.68 -11.56 1.48
C THR A 151 -2.23 -10.98 2.78
N PRO A 152 -3.08 -9.95 2.71
CA PRO A 152 -3.58 -9.29 3.90
C PRO A 152 -4.37 -10.26 4.77
N ALA A 153 -4.18 -10.17 6.09
CA ALA A 153 -4.89 -10.99 7.07
C ALA A 153 -6.19 -10.35 7.53
N PHE A 154 -6.27 -9.01 7.45
CA PHE A 154 -7.46 -8.26 7.80
C PHE A 154 -7.79 -7.24 6.71
N ARG A 155 -9.09 -7.05 6.51
CA ARG A 155 -9.67 -5.91 5.82
C ARG A 155 -10.54 -5.20 6.83
N VAL A 156 -10.22 -3.95 7.12
CA VAL A 156 -11.03 -3.12 8.01
C VAL A 156 -11.78 -2.12 7.16
N THR A 157 -13.10 -2.10 7.31
CA THR A 157 -13.96 -1.08 6.71
C THR A 157 -14.20 -0.01 7.76
N VAL A 158 -13.96 1.25 7.42
CA VAL A 158 -14.23 2.41 8.27
C VAL A 158 -15.33 3.23 7.61
N VAL A 159 -16.43 3.42 8.33
CA VAL A 159 -17.53 4.28 7.92
C VAL A 159 -17.18 5.71 8.34
N LEU A 160 -17.10 6.62 7.37
CA LEU A 160 -16.58 7.97 7.58
C LEU A 160 -17.58 8.90 8.30
N THR A 161 -18.88 8.60 8.21
CA THR A 161 -19.93 9.40 8.84
C THR A 161 -19.96 9.24 10.35
N ASP A 162 -19.93 8.00 10.85
CA ASP A 162 -20.10 7.69 12.28
C ASP A 162 -18.81 7.16 12.95
N GLY A 163 -17.74 6.92 12.17
CA GLY A 163 -16.48 6.39 12.66
C GLY A 163 -16.53 4.90 13.03
N THR A 164 -17.62 4.20 12.71
CA THR A 164 -17.73 2.78 13.02
C THR A 164 -16.80 1.95 12.14
N THR A 165 -16.30 0.86 12.72
CA THR A 165 -15.36 -0.04 12.06
C THR A 165 -15.89 -1.46 11.97
N SER A 166 -15.67 -2.12 10.83
CA SER A 166 -15.98 -3.54 10.64
C SER A 166 -14.73 -4.30 10.20
N VAL A 167 -14.38 -5.36 10.92
CA VAL A 167 -13.17 -6.16 10.67
C VAL A 167 -13.55 -7.46 9.98
N GLU A 168 -13.03 -7.65 8.77
CA GLU A 168 -13.10 -8.91 8.03
C GLU A 168 -11.75 -9.62 8.11
N LYS A 169 -11.70 -10.78 8.77
CA LYS A 169 -10.51 -11.64 8.77
C LYS A 169 -10.42 -12.40 7.46
N LEU A 170 -9.40 -12.09 6.68
CA LEU A 170 -9.14 -12.70 5.40
C LEU A 170 -8.47 -14.07 5.59
N GLY A 171 -8.85 -15.03 4.74
CA GLY A 171 -8.48 -16.44 4.87
C GLY A 171 -7.02 -16.76 4.49
N LYS A 172 -6.82 -17.86 3.75
CA LYS A 172 -5.50 -18.48 3.49
C LYS A 172 -4.39 -17.46 3.17
N ARG A 173 -3.40 -17.39 4.07
CA ARG A 173 -2.18 -16.61 3.91
C ARG A 173 -1.36 -17.19 2.75
N LYS A 174 -1.11 -16.40 1.71
CA LYS A 174 -0.20 -16.73 0.60
C LYS A 174 0.94 -15.73 0.57
N SER A 175 2.15 -16.17 0.24
CA SER A 175 3.26 -15.24 0.02
C SER A 175 2.99 -14.42 -1.25
N LEU A 176 3.16 -13.09 -1.16
CA LEU A 176 3.18 -12.17 -2.29
C LEU A 176 4.60 -12.01 -2.86
N GLY A 177 5.61 -12.50 -2.13
CA GLY A 177 7.02 -12.43 -2.46
C GLY A 177 7.80 -11.68 -1.39
N THR A 178 9.04 -11.35 -1.71
CA THR A 178 9.93 -10.62 -0.81
C THR A 178 9.93 -9.13 -1.12
N ILE A 179 10.02 -8.30 -0.08
CA ILE A 179 10.14 -6.85 -0.17
C ILE A 179 11.31 -6.36 0.70
N ASN A 180 11.90 -5.22 0.33
CA ASN A 180 12.81 -4.48 1.20
C ASN A 180 12.01 -3.46 1.99
N GLU A 181 12.26 -3.35 3.28
CA GLU A 181 11.70 -2.28 4.10
C GLU A 181 12.53 -1.01 3.88
N THR A 182 12.24 -0.31 2.79
CA THR A 182 12.83 1.00 2.51
C THR A 182 11.88 2.06 3.07
N ARG A 183 12.42 3.02 3.86
CA ARG A 183 11.64 4.18 4.29
C ARG A 183 11.18 4.94 3.03
N PRO A 184 9.86 5.16 2.83
CA PRO A 184 9.38 5.89 1.67
C PRO A 184 9.95 7.32 1.70
N SER A 185 10.21 7.87 0.51
CA SER A 185 10.72 9.24 0.41
C SER A 185 9.67 10.24 0.92
N SER A 186 10.12 11.41 1.40
CA SER A 186 9.19 12.46 1.88
C SER A 186 8.21 12.90 0.79
N LEU A 187 8.67 12.94 -0.46
CA LEU A 187 7.88 13.30 -1.62
C LEU A 187 6.84 12.21 -1.97
N GLU A 188 7.24 10.93 -1.99
CA GLU A 188 6.32 9.80 -2.20
C GLU A 188 5.21 9.79 -1.13
N ARG A 189 5.59 9.99 0.13
CA ARG A 189 4.63 10.04 1.24
C ARG A 189 3.62 11.18 1.05
N ARG A 190 4.10 12.39 0.76
CA ARG A 190 3.25 13.56 0.56
C ARG A 190 2.28 13.36 -0.62
N GLU A 191 2.75 12.85 -1.74
CA GLU A 191 1.89 12.60 -2.91
C GLU A 191 0.81 11.55 -2.62
N LEU A 192 1.14 10.51 -1.86
CA LEU A 192 0.15 9.52 -1.43
C LEU A 192 -0.86 10.13 -0.45
N GLU A 193 -0.41 10.90 0.54
CA GLU A 193 -1.29 11.55 1.52
C GLU A 193 -2.28 12.51 0.86
N LEU A 194 -1.85 13.30 -0.12
CA LEU A 194 -2.72 14.17 -0.91
C LEU A 194 -3.76 13.36 -1.70
N ALA A 195 -3.36 12.24 -2.30
CA ALA A 195 -4.26 11.36 -3.04
C ALA A 195 -5.26 10.66 -2.11
N GLU A 196 -4.83 10.25 -0.92
CA GLU A 196 -5.70 9.66 0.10
C GLU A 196 -6.70 10.68 0.66
N ALA A 197 -6.27 11.91 0.91
CA ALA A 197 -7.15 12.99 1.31
C ALA A 197 -8.21 13.23 0.23
N ALA A 198 -7.80 13.45 -1.03
CA ALA A 198 -8.73 13.63 -2.15
C ALA A 198 -9.74 12.47 -2.25
N LEU A 199 -9.30 11.22 -2.08
CA LEU A 199 -10.21 10.07 -2.04
C LEU A 199 -11.26 10.21 -0.94
N VAL A 200 -10.86 10.53 0.29
CA VAL A 200 -11.76 10.70 1.43
C VAL A 200 -12.79 11.80 1.13
N TYR A 201 -12.35 12.97 0.65
CA TYR A 201 -13.25 14.06 0.25
C TYR A 201 -14.25 13.61 -0.83
N GLN A 202 -13.79 12.90 -1.87
CA GLN A 202 -14.67 12.43 -2.94
C GLN A 202 -15.67 11.36 -2.45
N VAL A 203 -15.24 10.46 -1.55
CA VAL A 203 -16.12 9.43 -0.95
C VAL A 203 -17.17 10.08 -0.05
N LEU A 204 -16.85 11.21 0.59
CA LEU A 204 -17.81 12.02 1.36
C LEU A 204 -18.77 12.84 0.47
N GLY A 205 -18.56 12.87 -0.85
CA GLY A 205 -19.43 13.55 -1.81
C GLY A 205 -18.94 14.91 -2.27
N ALA A 206 -17.69 15.30 -1.95
CA ALA A 206 -17.10 16.52 -2.49
C ALA A 206 -16.88 16.41 -4.01
N ASP A 207 -17.25 17.46 -4.74
CA ASP A 207 -17.00 17.57 -6.18
C ASP A 207 -15.56 18.04 -6.43
N LEU A 208 -14.67 17.09 -6.70
CA LEU A 208 -13.27 17.37 -7.02
C LEU A 208 -13.12 17.83 -8.47
N ARG A 209 -13.47 19.09 -8.74
CA ARG A 209 -13.23 19.74 -10.05
C ARG A 209 -11.78 20.19 -10.20
N SER A 210 -10.84 19.25 -10.18
CA SER A 210 -9.44 19.55 -10.52
C SER A 210 -9.16 19.25 -12.00
N LYS A 211 -8.34 20.10 -12.64
CA LYS A 211 -7.78 19.84 -13.98
C LYS A 211 -6.72 18.73 -13.96
N GLU A 212 -6.10 18.50 -12.81
CA GLU A 212 -5.08 17.48 -12.61
C GLU A 212 -5.68 16.28 -11.87
N ASN A 213 -5.22 15.07 -12.21
CA ASN A 213 -5.71 13.85 -11.57
C ASN A 213 -5.16 13.78 -10.12
N PRO A 214 -6.00 13.99 -9.08
CA PRO A 214 -5.52 14.03 -7.70
C PRO A 214 -5.07 12.65 -7.19
N TYR A 215 -5.30 11.58 -7.98
CA TYR A 215 -4.99 10.20 -7.62
C TYR A 215 -3.62 9.72 -8.10
N TRP A 216 -2.73 10.63 -8.54
CA TRP A 216 -1.38 10.29 -8.97
C TRP A 216 -0.59 9.52 -7.91
N GLY A 217 -0.74 9.87 -6.63
CA GLY A 217 -0.08 9.20 -5.51
C GLY A 217 -0.35 7.69 -5.47
N TYR A 218 -1.57 7.24 -5.77
CA TYR A 218 -1.88 5.80 -5.86
C TYR A 218 -1.16 5.11 -7.02
N ARG A 219 -1.07 5.77 -8.18
CA ARG A 219 -0.40 5.20 -9.35
C ARG A 219 1.09 5.02 -9.09
N LYS A 220 1.71 6.04 -8.50
CA LYS A 220 3.11 5.99 -8.09
C LYS A 220 3.33 4.92 -7.03
N TYR A 221 2.50 4.87 -5.99
CA TYR A 221 2.60 3.85 -4.94
C TYR A 221 2.52 2.42 -5.49
N VAL A 222 1.57 2.12 -6.37
CA VAL A 222 1.46 0.78 -6.98
C VAL A 222 2.68 0.42 -7.83
N HIS A 223 3.29 1.42 -8.47
CA HIS A 223 4.51 1.24 -9.26
C HIS A 223 5.74 0.99 -8.39
N GLU A 224 5.92 1.75 -7.31
CA GLU A 224 7.06 1.63 -6.39
C GLU A 224 6.96 0.39 -5.48
N HIS A 225 5.73 -0.06 -5.20
CA HIS A 225 5.46 -1.23 -4.37
C HIS A 225 4.80 -2.38 -5.16
N PRO A 226 5.46 -2.98 -6.17
CA PRO A 226 4.80 -3.83 -7.16
C PRO A 226 4.11 -5.09 -6.59
N LYS A 227 4.59 -5.61 -5.45
CA LYS A 227 3.98 -6.78 -4.77
C LYS A 227 2.65 -6.41 -4.11
N LEU A 228 2.64 -5.33 -3.32
CA LEU A 228 1.44 -4.77 -2.72
C LEU A 228 0.51 -4.23 -3.80
N GLY A 229 1.05 -3.44 -4.72
CA GLY A 229 0.31 -2.80 -5.80
C GLY A 229 -0.48 -3.78 -6.64
N ARG A 230 0.11 -4.91 -7.05
CA ARG A 230 -0.62 -5.96 -7.79
C ARG A 230 -1.79 -6.56 -6.99
N ASP A 231 -1.63 -6.75 -5.68
CA ASP A 231 -2.70 -7.27 -4.82
C ASP A 231 -3.80 -6.20 -4.61
N LEU A 232 -3.42 -4.95 -4.34
CA LEU A 232 -4.34 -3.81 -4.19
C LEU A 232 -5.14 -3.56 -5.47
N SER A 233 -4.49 -3.54 -6.64
CA SER A 233 -5.17 -3.39 -7.94
C SER A 233 -6.14 -4.53 -8.24
N ARG A 234 -5.96 -5.72 -7.66
CA ARG A 234 -6.95 -6.80 -7.78
C ARG A 234 -8.12 -6.62 -6.82
N ARG A 235 -7.87 -6.17 -5.59
CA ARG A 235 -8.89 -5.98 -4.54
C ARG A 235 -9.79 -4.78 -4.81
N SER A 236 -9.23 -3.71 -5.38
CA SER A 236 -9.95 -2.49 -5.74
C SER A 236 -9.87 -2.22 -7.25
N ALA A 237 -10.12 -3.26 -8.05
CA ALA A 237 -9.95 -3.23 -9.50
C ALA A 237 -10.76 -2.13 -10.21
N ALA A 238 -11.96 -1.83 -9.73
CA ALA A 238 -12.78 -0.75 -10.29
C ALA A 238 -12.13 0.63 -10.09
N PHE A 239 -11.61 0.90 -8.89
CA PHE A 239 -10.91 2.14 -8.57
C PHE A 239 -9.62 2.26 -9.38
N PHE A 240 -8.77 1.22 -9.34
CA PHE A 240 -7.50 1.24 -10.07
C PHE A 240 -7.68 1.28 -11.60
N GLY A 241 -8.72 0.61 -12.13
CA GLY A 241 -9.06 0.72 -13.55
C GLY A 241 -9.48 2.13 -13.94
N TRP A 242 -10.28 2.80 -13.09
CA TRP A 242 -10.71 4.17 -13.29
C TRP A 242 -9.55 5.18 -13.25
N ILE A 243 -8.66 5.12 -12.24
CA ILE A 243 -7.50 6.05 -12.16
C ILE A 243 -6.51 5.86 -13.32
N GLU A 244 -6.44 4.65 -13.89
CA GLU A 244 -5.62 4.34 -15.06
C GLU A 244 -6.26 4.79 -16.38
N GLY A 245 -7.49 5.33 -16.35
CA GLY A 245 -8.22 5.69 -17.56
C GLY A 245 -8.70 4.48 -18.38
N LYS A 246 -8.61 3.27 -17.83
CA LYS A 246 -9.17 2.06 -18.42
C LYS A 246 -10.67 2.07 -18.19
N ARG A 247 -11.41 2.76 -19.08
CA ARG A 247 -12.87 2.70 -19.13
C ARG A 247 -13.30 1.23 -19.22
N ARG A 248 -14.02 0.75 -18.21
CA ARG A 248 -14.89 -0.43 -18.33
C ARG A 248 -16.32 0.05 -18.46
#